data_AF-A0A011QMU8-F1
#
_entry.id   AF-A0A011QMU8-F1
#
_cell.length_a   1.000
_cell.length_b   1.000
_cell.length_c   1.000
_cell.angle_alpha   90.00
_cell.angle_beta   90.00
_cell.angle_gamma   90.00
#
_symmetry.space_group_name_H-M   'P 1'
#
loop_
_entity.id
_entity.type
_entity.pdbx_description
1 polymer ?
#
loop_
_entity_poly.entity_id
_entity_poly.type
_entity_poly.pdbx_seq_one_letter_code
_entity_poly.pdbx_strand_id
1 'polypeptide(L)'
;MAGSVLERSNADGFRLCAHQFYDGDGKKRERYLAGPVGTPETDAMARALRLAIADSKAAATSLRLLGREGFSLVDAKTYATLASLCNHGVFQAGGCASVPMPTVCS
;
A
#
# COMPACT_ATOMS: atom_id res chain seq x y z
N MET A 1 -2.02 1.29 -1.63
CA MET A 1 -1.05 0.37 -2.29
C MET A 1 -0.01 1.24 -2.98
N ALA A 2 1.28 1.02 -2.74
CA ALA A 2 2.33 1.92 -3.23
C ALA A 2 2.43 1.89 -4.77
N GLY A 3 2.66 3.06 -5.39
CA GLY A 3 2.73 3.18 -6.85
C GLY A 3 2.65 4.62 -7.34
N SER A 4 2.30 4.77 -8.61
CA SER A 4 1.99 6.05 -9.26
C SER A 4 0.84 5.89 -10.26
N VAL A 5 0.08 6.97 -10.47
CA VAL A 5 -0.90 7.06 -11.56
C VAL A 5 -0.25 7.78 -12.72
N LEU A 6 -0.21 7.14 -13.88
CA LEU A 6 0.37 7.62 -15.13
C LEU A 6 -0.73 7.89 -16.15
N GLU A 7 -0.51 8.88 -17.00
CA GLU A 7 -1.33 9.13 -18.18
C GLU A 7 -0.57 8.62 -19.42
N ARG A 8 -1.24 7.81 -20.22
CA ARG A 8 -0.69 7.20 -21.45
C ARG A 8 -1.49 7.71 -22.63
N SER A 9 -0.83 8.25 -23.64
CA SER A 9 -1.46 8.53 -24.94
C SER A 9 -1.18 7.37 -25.89
N ASN A 10 -2.22 6.83 -26.52
CA ASN A 10 -2.05 5.88 -27.61
C ASN A 10 -1.80 6.63 -28.93
N ALA A 11 -1.32 5.93 -29.97
CA ALA A 11 -1.00 6.52 -31.28
C ALA A 11 -2.19 7.27 -31.92
N ASP A 12 -3.42 6.86 -31.60
CA ASP A 12 -4.68 7.49 -32.04
C ASP A 12 -5.11 8.71 -31.19
N GLY A 13 -4.27 9.20 -30.28
CA GLY A 13 -4.54 10.35 -29.42
C GLY A 13 -5.43 10.06 -28.19
N PHE A 14 -5.82 8.80 -27.98
CA PHE A 14 -6.61 8.38 -26.82
C PHE A 14 -5.76 8.38 -25.56
N ARG A 15 -6.19 9.09 -24.52
CA ARG A 15 -5.48 9.17 -23.23
C ARG A 15 -6.10 8.18 -22.26
N LEU A 16 -5.28 7.34 -21.64
CA LEU A 16 -5.67 6.36 -20.62
C LEU A 16 -4.95 6.65 -19.30
N CYS A 17 -5.65 6.53 -18.18
CA CYS A 17 -5.02 6.52 -16.87
C CYS A 17 -4.59 5.09 -16.51
N ALA A 18 -3.36 4.91 -16.05
CA ALA A 18 -2.80 3.63 -15.61
C ALA A 18 -2.20 3.74 -14.21
N HIS A 19 -2.47 2.75 -13.38
CA HIS A 19 -1.81 2.57 -12.09
C HIS A 19 -0.58 1.69 -12.26
N GLN A 20 0.59 2.23 -11.97
CA GLN A 20 1.86 1.52 -12.00
C GLN A 20 2.32 1.23 -10.57
N PHE A 21 2.58 -0.04 -10.27
CA PHE A 21 2.98 -0.50 -8.94
C PHE A 21 3.95 -1.68 -9.04
N TYR A 22 4.65 -1.98 -7.96
CA TYR A 22 5.44 -3.20 -7.85
C TYR A 22 4.60 -4.26 -7.14
N ASP A 23 4.58 -5.49 -7.67
CA ASP A 23 3.96 -6.63 -6.99
C ASP A 23 4.85 -7.15 -5.84
N GLY A 24 4.35 -8.14 -5.10
CA GLY A 24 5.06 -8.76 -3.97
C GLY A 24 6.38 -9.43 -4.36
N ASP A 25 6.58 -9.74 -5.64
CA ASP A 25 7.82 -10.31 -6.18
C ASP A 25 8.81 -9.24 -6.65
N GLY A 26 8.50 -7.95 -6.43
CA GLY A 26 9.31 -6.83 -6.89
C GLY A 26 9.23 -6.62 -8.41
N LYS A 27 8.25 -7.22 -9.10
CA LYS A 27 8.05 -6.99 -10.53
C LYS A 27 7.14 -5.79 -10.74
N LYS A 28 7.50 -4.97 -11.74
CA LYS A 28 6.71 -3.81 -12.13
C LYS A 28 5.44 -4.28 -12.84
N ARG A 29 4.28 -3.83 -12.36
CA ARG A 29 2.94 -4.08 -12.90
C ARG A 29 2.27 -2.77 -13.29
N GLU A 30 1.40 -2.86 -14.28
CA GLU A 30 0.57 -1.76 -14.76
C GLU A 30 -0.88 -2.24 -14.86
N ARG A 31 -1.82 -1.46 -14.32
CA ARG A 31 -3.26 -1.72 -14.37
C ARG A 31 -3.96 -0.50 -14.93
N TYR A 32 -4.70 -0.67 -16.02
CA TYR A 32 -5.51 0.41 -16.59
C TYR A 32 -6.73 0.74 -15.73
N LEU A 33 -7.03 2.03 -15.63
CA LEU A 33 -8.27 2.52 -15.02
C LEU A 33 -9.35 2.57 -16.12
N ALA A 34 -10.60 2.28 -15.74
CA ALA A 34 -11.68 1.78 -16.60
C ALA A 34 -12.15 2.67 -17.77
N GLY A 35 -11.49 3.79 -18.09
CA GLY A 35 -11.88 4.66 -19.18
C GLY A 35 -10.83 5.71 -19.60
N PRO A 36 -11.16 6.52 -20.63
CA PRO A 36 -10.31 7.61 -21.08
C PRO A 36 -10.17 8.71 -20.03
N VAL A 37 -9.01 9.38 -20.05
CA VAL A 37 -8.73 10.59 -19.26
C VAL A 37 -9.74 11.68 -19.61
N GLY A 38 -10.26 12.37 -18.58
CA GLY A 38 -11.26 13.42 -18.74
C GLY A 38 -12.70 12.94 -18.62
N THR A 39 -12.93 11.63 -18.50
CA THR A 39 -14.24 11.14 -18.04
C THR A 39 -14.34 11.34 -16.52
N PRO A 40 -15.47 11.85 -16.01
CA PRO A 40 -15.61 12.17 -14.58
C PRO A 40 -15.39 10.94 -13.69
N GLU A 41 -15.75 9.75 -14.16
CA GLU A 41 -15.53 8.47 -13.48
C GLU A 41 -14.04 8.10 -13.39
N THR A 42 -13.30 8.16 -14.52
CA THR A 42 -11.87 7.87 -14.54
C THR A 42 -11.09 8.88 -13.70
N ASP A 43 -11.45 10.16 -13.78
CA ASP A 43 -10.78 11.20 -13.01
C ASP A 43 -11.05 11.06 -11.51
N ALA A 44 -12.29 10.71 -11.12
CA ALA A 44 -12.62 10.41 -9.73
C ALA A 44 -11.82 9.20 -9.21
N MET A 45 -11.73 8.13 -10.00
CA MET A 45 -10.98 6.94 -9.61
C MET A 45 -9.47 7.20 -9.56
N ALA A 46 -8.93 7.99 -10.49
CA ALA A 46 -7.54 8.42 -10.48
C ALA A 46 -7.24 9.32 -9.28
N ARG A 47 -8.13 10.24 -8.92
CA ARG A 47 -8.00 11.07 -7.70
C ARG A 47 -8.02 10.22 -6.43
N ALA A 48 -9.01 9.34 -6.28
CA ALA A 48 -9.12 8.44 -5.13
C ALA A 48 -7.86 7.57 -4.97
N LEU A 49 -7.34 7.05 -6.09
CA LEU A 49 -6.13 6.24 -6.08
C LEU A 49 -4.87 7.06 -5.73
N ARG A 50 -4.75 8.29 -6.24
CA ARG A 50 -3.64 9.19 -5.88
C ARG A 50 -3.64 9.50 -4.37
N LEU A 51 -4.82 9.74 -3.78
CA LEU A 51 -4.96 9.93 -2.34
C LEU A 51 -4.52 8.68 -1.57
N ALA A 52 -5.03 7.51 -1.92
CA ALA A 52 -4.64 6.25 -1.27
C ALA A 52 -3.14 5.95 -1.38
N ILE A 53 -2.50 6.31 -2.50
CA ILE A 53 -1.05 6.21 -2.69
C ILE A 53 -0.31 7.20 -1.77
N ALA A 54 -0.77 8.44 -1.68
CA ALA A 54 -0.18 9.46 -0.81
C ALA A 54 -0.24 9.04 0.66
N ASP A 55 -1.40 8.56 1.12
CA ASP A 55 -1.59 8.05 2.48
C ASP A 55 -0.67 6.86 2.77
N SER A 56 -0.58 5.92 1.82
CA SER A 56 0.34 4.77 1.94
C SER A 56 1.81 5.21 2.08
N LYS A 57 2.22 6.24 1.32
CA LYS A 57 3.58 6.79 1.38
C LYS A 57 3.83 7.53 2.70
N ALA A 58 2.86 8.30 3.17
CA ALA A 58 2.94 8.98 4.46
C ALA A 58 3.12 7.98 5.61
N ALA A 59 2.29 6.93 5.64
CA ALA A 59 2.40 5.86 6.62
C ALA A 59 3.78 5.16 6.57
N ALA A 60 4.29 4.85 5.37
CA ALA A 60 5.62 4.25 5.21
C ALA A 60 6.74 5.16 5.75
N THR A 61 6.64 6.47 5.55
CA THR A 61 7.58 7.44 6.14
C THR A 61 7.49 7.46 7.66
N SER A 62 6.29 7.51 8.24
CA SER A 62 6.10 7.45 9.69
C SER A 62 6.65 6.16 10.29
N LEU A 63 6.43 5.01 9.67
CA LEU A 63 6.98 3.72 10.11
C LEU A 63 8.52 3.71 10.08
N ARG A 64 9.15 4.32 9.07
CA ARG A 64 10.61 4.46 9.03
C ARG A 64 11.14 5.35 10.15
N LEU A 65 10.43 6.45 10.46
CA LEU A 65 10.79 7.30 11.59
C LEU A 65 10.70 6.53 12.90
N LEU A 66 9.61 5.80 13.14
CA LEU A 66 9.46 4.95 14.32
C LEU A 66 10.60 3.92 14.43
N GLY A 67 10.93 3.23 13.33
CA GLY A 67 12.06 2.29 13.31
C GLY A 67 13.38 2.95 13.69
N ARG A 68 13.61 4.20 13.25
CA ARG A 68 14.81 4.98 13.60
C ARG A 68 14.84 5.38 15.07
N GLU A 69 13.69 5.68 15.67
CA GLU A 69 13.55 5.97 17.11
C GLU A 69 13.62 4.69 17.99
N GLY A 70 13.92 3.52 17.40
CA GLY A 70 14.12 2.27 18.13
C GLY A 70 12.85 1.43 18.32
N PHE A 71 11.73 1.80 17.69
CA PHE A 71 10.53 0.94 17.70
C PHE A 71 10.77 -0.29 16.83
N SER A 72 10.35 -1.45 17.34
CA SER A 72 10.44 -2.71 16.60
C SER A 72 9.37 -2.78 15.51
N LEU A 73 9.81 -3.01 14.28
CA LEU A 73 8.93 -3.33 13.15
C LEU A 73 8.82 -4.84 13.03
N VAL A 74 7.59 -5.35 12.88
CA VAL A 74 7.33 -6.79 12.73
C VAL A 74 7.76 -7.28 11.34
N ASP A 75 8.32 -8.48 11.28
CA ASP A 75 8.64 -9.15 10.02
C ASP A 75 7.37 -9.58 9.26
N ALA A 76 7.53 -9.94 7.99
CA ALA A 76 6.42 -10.29 7.10
C ALA A 76 5.58 -11.48 7.60
N LYS A 77 6.20 -12.48 8.26
CA LYS A 77 5.52 -13.68 8.77
C LYS A 77 4.72 -13.33 10.03
N THR A 78 5.31 -12.54 10.93
CA THR A 78 4.62 -12.02 12.11
C THR A 78 3.45 -11.15 11.69
N TYR A 79 3.64 -10.26 10.72
CA TYR A 79 2.57 -9.45 10.14
C TYR A 79 1.43 -10.30 9.56
N ALA A 80 1.74 -11.31 8.73
CA ALA A 80 0.73 -12.18 8.14
C ALA A 80 -0.11 -12.91 9.20
N THR A 81 0.54 -13.34 10.29
CA THR A 81 -0.13 -13.97 11.43
C THR A 81 -1.08 -13.00 12.11
N LEU A 82 -0.61 -11.79 12.45
CA LEU A 82 -1.45 -10.74 13.06
C LEU A 82 -2.62 -10.35 12.15
N ALA A 83 -2.39 -10.19 10.85
CA ALA A 83 -3.43 -9.85 9.88
C ALA A 83 -4.51 -10.94 9.82
N SER A 84 -4.13 -12.22 9.82
CA SER A 84 -5.07 -13.34 9.88
C SER A 84 -5.90 -13.30 11.17
N LEU A 85 -5.26 -13.14 12.34
CA LEU A 85 -5.95 -13.05 13.63
C LEU A 85 -6.92 -11.86 13.70
N CYS A 86 -6.53 -10.69 13.17
CA CYS A 86 -7.39 -9.52 13.02
C CYS A 86 -8.62 -9.81 12.16
N ASN A 87 -8.41 -10.40 10.98
CA ASN A 87 -9.48 -10.72 10.05
C ASN A 87 -10.46 -11.76 10.61
N HIS A 88 -9.99 -12.64 11.48
CA HIS A 88 -10.82 -13.62 12.19
C HIS A 88 -11.43 -13.09 13.50
N GLY A 89 -11.26 -11.80 13.82
CA GLY A 89 -11.88 -11.17 14.98
C GLY A 89 -11.30 -11.59 16.33
N VAL A 90 -10.14 -12.26 16.36
CA VAL A 90 -9.54 -12.79 17.60
C VAL A 90 -9.26 -11.68 18.60
N PHE A 91 -8.80 -10.51 18.14
CA PHE A 91 -8.57 -9.36 19.02
C PHE A 91 -9.87 -8.72 19.52
N GLN A 92 -10.95 -8.75 18.72
CA GLN A 92 -12.26 -8.27 19.16
C GLN A 92 -12.89 -9.20 20.21
N ALA A 93 -12.53 -10.49 20.17
CA ALA A 93 -12.89 -11.47 21.19
C ALA A 93 -11.99 -11.43 22.45
N GLY A 94 -11.09 -10.44 22.56
CA GLY A 94 -10.20 -10.26 23.71
C GLY A 94 -8.88 -11.04 23.67
N GLY A 95 -8.53 -11.65 22.52
CA GLY A 95 -7.22 -12.27 22.35
C GLY A 95 -6.10 -11.24 22.29
N CYS A 96 -4.95 -11.53 22.89
CA CYS A 96 -3.75 -10.70 22.83
C CYS A 96 -2.59 -11.47 22.18
N ALA A 97 -1.84 -10.81 21.30
CA ALA A 97 -0.61 -11.36 20.72
C ALA A 97 0.59 -10.61 21.32
N SER A 98 1.43 -11.31 22.08
CA SER A 98 2.71 -10.77 22.55
C SER A 98 3.77 -11.01 21.49
N VAL A 99 4.36 -9.94 20.95
CA VAL A 99 5.54 -10.05 20.10
C VAL A 99 6.77 -9.85 20.98
N PRO A 100 7.71 -10.80 21.05
CA PRO A 100 8.93 -10.62 21.84
C PRO A 100 9.74 -9.43 21.29
N MET A 101 10.22 -8.57 22.19
CA MET A 101 11.14 -7.50 21.83
C MET A 101 12.43 -8.10 21.25
N PRO A 102 12.89 -7.70 20.06
CA PRO A 102 14.20 -8.10 19.57
C PRO A 102 15.27 -7.51 20.48
N THR A 103 16.19 -8.35 20.95
CA THR A 103 17.34 -7.93 21.74
C THR A 103 18.21 -6.99 20.90
N VAL A 104 18.20 -5.70 21.21
CA VAL A 104 19.16 -4.76 20.62
C VAL A 104 20.49 -4.98 21.34
N CYS A 105 21.45 -5.60 20.66
CA CYS A 105 22.83 -5.65 21.15
C CYS A 105 23.45 -4.25 20.97
N SER A 106 23.72 -3.58 22.09
CA SER A 106 24.48 -2.33 22.19
C SER A 106 25.96 -2.52 21.84
#